data_AF-A0A3M0XWQ0-F1
#
_entry.id   AF-A0A3M0XWQ0-F1
#
_cell.length_a   1.000
_cell.length_b   1.000
_cell.length_c   1.000
_cell.angle_alpha   90.00
_cell.angle_beta   90.00
_cell.angle_gamma   90.00
#
_symmetry.space_group_name_H-M   'P 1'
#
loop_
_entity.id
_entity.type
_entity.pdbx_description
1 polymer ?
#
loop_
_entity_poly.entity_id
_entity_poly.type
_entity_poly.pdbx_seq_one_letter_code
_entity_poly.pdbx_strand_id
1 'polypeptide(L)'
;HGVSISHRSHGSTGNRQDPGKVFKNKKMAGHMGDRRVTVMNLQVVATDPDEGLILVRGAVPGAEGGWVRVRDARKRPLPEGVPFPAGLKQTPAADETAAAQAGDDAPASEEEKKD
;
A
#
# COMPACT_ATOMS: atom_id res chain seq x y z
N HIS A 1 -10.53 -1.33 -51.35
CA HIS A 1 -10.54 -1.36 -49.88
C HIS A 1 -11.80 -2.09 -49.41
N GLY A 2 -11.73 -3.40 -49.19
CA GLY A 2 -12.89 -4.22 -48.80
C GLY A 2 -12.51 -5.23 -47.72
N VAL A 3 -12.55 -4.80 -46.46
CA VAL A 3 -12.35 -5.70 -45.32
C VAL A 3 -13.70 -6.34 -44.98
N SER A 4 -13.73 -7.66 -44.89
CA SER A 4 -14.96 -8.43 -44.63
C SER A 4 -15.16 -8.78 -43.15
N ILE A 5 -14.10 -9.25 -42.47
CA ILE A 5 -14.21 -9.85 -41.11
C ILE A 5 -13.13 -9.35 -40.15
N SER A 6 -11.97 -8.89 -40.63
CA SER A 6 -10.75 -8.75 -39.80
C SER A 6 -10.64 -7.50 -38.93
N HIS A 7 -11.67 -6.63 -38.87
CA HIS A 7 -11.65 -5.29 -38.24
C HIS A 7 -11.13 -5.21 -36.79
N ARG A 8 -11.30 -6.29 -35.99
CA ARG A 8 -10.77 -6.41 -34.62
C ARG A 8 -9.95 -7.69 -34.39
N SER A 9 -9.51 -8.33 -35.47
CA SER A 9 -8.69 -9.55 -35.41
C SER A 9 -7.24 -9.24 -34.99
N HIS A 10 -6.58 -10.19 -34.33
CA HIS A 10 -5.18 -10.04 -33.89
C HIS A 10 -4.15 -10.20 -35.04
N GLY A 11 -4.56 -10.60 -36.24
CA GLY A 11 -3.65 -10.91 -37.34
C GLY A 11 -2.77 -12.14 -37.07
N SER A 12 -1.57 -12.19 -37.69
CA SER A 12 -0.67 -13.33 -37.52
C SER A 12 -0.05 -13.39 -36.13
N THR A 13 -0.07 -14.58 -35.53
CA THR A 13 0.45 -14.82 -34.18
C THR A 13 1.92 -15.24 -34.17
N GLY A 14 2.42 -15.90 -35.22
CA GLY A 14 3.78 -16.44 -35.29
C GLY A 14 4.27 -16.70 -36.72
N ASN A 15 5.42 -17.37 -36.84
CA ASN A 15 6.08 -17.69 -38.10
C ASN A 15 5.61 -19.05 -38.68
N ARG A 16 6.06 -19.39 -39.90
CA ARG A 16 5.80 -20.68 -40.55
C ARG A 16 6.70 -21.80 -40.00
N GLN A 17 7.82 -22.10 -40.67
CA GLN A 17 8.62 -23.30 -40.37
C GLN A 17 9.36 -23.15 -39.04
N ASP A 18 10.16 -22.08 -38.92
CA ASP A 18 10.96 -21.80 -37.74
C ASP A 18 10.45 -20.52 -37.03
N PRO A 19 10.21 -20.55 -35.71
CA PRO A 19 10.42 -21.65 -34.76
C PRO A 19 9.20 -22.59 -34.58
N GLY A 20 8.28 -22.65 -35.55
CA GLY A 20 7.13 -23.57 -35.58
C GLY A 20 6.07 -23.38 -34.47
N LYS A 21 6.15 -22.31 -33.68
CA LYS A 21 5.31 -22.10 -32.49
C LYS A 21 5.07 -20.63 -32.16
N VAL A 22 4.04 -20.39 -31.34
CA VAL A 22 3.82 -19.10 -30.66
C VAL A 22 4.76 -18.98 -29.47
N PHE A 23 5.41 -17.83 -29.31
CA PHE A 23 6.25 -17.56 -28.14
C PHE A 23 5.42 -17.38 -26.86
N LYS A 24 5.95 -17.85 -25.72
CA LYS A 24 5.37 -17.56 -24.40
C LYS A 24 5.28 -16.04 -24.19
N ASN A 25 4.26 -15.59 -23.46
CA ASN A 25 3.97 -14.17 -23.19
C ASN A 25 3.68 -13.30 -24.45
N LYS A 26 3.38 -13.91 -25.61
CA LYS A 26 2.77 -13.20 -26.76
C LYS A 26 1.48 -12.53 -26.31
N LYS A 27 1.31 -11.23 -26.65
CA LYS A 27 0.08 -10.47 -26.37
C LYS A 27 -1.10 -11.08 -27.14
N MET A 28 -2.15 -11.47 -26.42
CA MET A 28 -3.41 -12.02 -26.89
C MET A 28 -4.56 -11.49 -26.02
N ALA A 29 -5.81 -11.71 -26.42
CA ALA A 29 -6.97 -11.46 -25.56
C ALA A 29 -6.93 -12.30 -24.27
N GLY A 30 -7.47 -11.76 -23.17
CA GLY A 30 -7.49 -12.39 -21.85
C GLY A 30 -7.96 -11.42 -20.76
N HIS A 31 -7.91 -11.84 -19.49
CA HIS A 31 -8.40 -11.04 -18.37
C HIS A 31 -7.60 -9.73 -18.19
N MET A 32 -8.29 -8.60 -18.30
CA MET A 32 -7.76 -7.25 -18.10
C MET A 32 -8.43 -6.61 -16.89
N GLY A 33 -7.68 -5.83 -16.11
CA GLY A 33 -8.11 -5.45 -14.76
C GLY A 33 -7.83 -6.55 -13.73
N ASP A 34 -8.34 -6.35 -12.52
CA ASP A 34 -8.07 -7.11 -11.29
C ASP A 34 -6.60 -7.51 -11.08
N ARG A 35 -5.72 -6.50 -11.04
CA ARG A 35 -4.30 -6.69 -10.71
C ARG A 35 -3.82 -5.53 -9.85
N ARG A 36 -3.05 -5.86 -8.80
CA ARG A 36 -2.43 -4.87 -7.93
C ARG A 36 -1.35 -4.08 -8.68
N VAL A 37 -1.72 -2.88 -9.14
CA VAL A 37 -0.80 -1.91 -9.75
C VAL A 37 -0.33 -0.88 -8.72
N THR A 38 0.62 -0.01 -9.07
CA THR A 38 1.09 1.09 -8.23
C THR A 38 1.53 2.25 -9.10
N VAL A 39 0.89 3.41 -8.94
CA VAL A 39 1.37 4.67 -9.53
C VAL A 39 2.46 5.22 -8.61
N MET A 40 3.58 5.68 -9.18
CA MET A 40 4.75 6.15 -8.43
C MET A 40 4.89 7.67 -8.53
N ASN A 41 5.51 8.28 -7.53
CA ASN A 41 5.89 9.71 -7.50
C ASN A 41 4.71 10.70 -7.65
N LEU A 42 3.51 10.31 -7.21
CA LEU A 42 2.39 11.24 -7.04
C LEU A 42 2.74 12.30 -5.99
N GLN A 43 2.21 13.52 -6.17
CA GLN A 43 2.41 14.64 -5.26
C GLN A 43 1.24 14.73 -4.28
N VAL A 44 1.49 14.75 -2.98
CA VAL A 44 0.53 15.24 -1.99
C VAL A 44 0.52 16.77 -2.08
N VAL A 45 -0.66 17.37 -2.17
CA VAL A 45 -0.87 18.82 -2.30
C VAL A 45 -1.21 19.44 -0.95
N ALA A 46 -2.09 18.77 -0.20
CA ALA A 46 -2.52 19.13 1.14
C ALA A 46 -2.92 17.87 1.89
N THR A 47 -2.98 17.98 3.22
CA THR A 47 -3.53 16.96 4.12
C THR A 47 -4.47 17.66 5.07
N ASP A 48 -5.71 17.19 5.16
CA ASP A 48 -6.66 17.65 6.16
C ASP A 48 -6.51 16.77 7.42
N PRO A 49 -6.05 17.31 8.56
CA PRO A 49 -5.89 16.53 9.76
C PRO A 49 -7.23 16.25 10.46
N ASP A 50 -8.27 17.03 10.23
CA ASP A 50 -9.49 17.00 11.03
C ASP A 50 -10.55 16.09 10.38
N GLU A 51 -10.69 16.15 9.06
CA GLU A 51 -11.44 15.15 8.26
C GLU A 51 -10.60 13.90 7.94
N GLY A 52 -9.28 13.94 8.15
CA GLY A 52 -8.36 12.81 7.89
C GLY A 52 -8.05 12.56 6.41
N LEU A 53 -8.25 13.56 5.55
CA LEU A 53 -8.12 13.45 4.09
C LEU A 53 -6.69 13.73 3.59
N ILE A 54 -6.30 13.09 2.49
CA ILE A 54 -5.01 13.31 1.81
C ILE A 54 -5.28 13.70 0.36
N LEU A 55 -5.01 14.96 0.01
CA LEU A 55 -5.27 15.50 -1.32
C LEU A 55 -4.08 15.20 -2.24
N VAL A 56 -4.25 14.24 -3.15
CA VAL A 56 -3.21 13.75 -4.06
C VAL A 56 -3.41 14.27 -5.48
N ARG A 57 -2.37 14.87 -6.07
CA ARG A 57 -2.37 15.32 -7.46
C ARG A 57 -2.06 14.16 -8.41
N GLY A 58 -3.10 13.60 -9.00
CA GLY A 58 -3.01 12.61 -10.08
C GLY A 58 -4.11 11.56 -10.01
N ALA A 59 -4.02 10.54 -10.86
CA ALA A 59 -4.94 9.41 -10.86
C ALA A 59 -4.51 8.34 -9.83
N VAL A 60 -5.46 7.91 -9.01
CA VAL A 60 -5.32 6.76 -8.09
C VAL A 60 -5.85 5.50 -8.81
N PRO A 61 -5.17 4.35 -8.73
CA PRO A 61 -5.60 3.14 -9.44
C PRO A 61 -6.72 2.41 -8.69
N GLY A 62 -7.91 2.36 -9.28
CA GLY A 62 -9.07 1.65 -8.73
C GLY A 62 -10.38 2.31 -9.15
N ALA A 63 -11.47 1.89 -8.52
CA ALA A 63 -12.70 2.67 -8.44
C ALA A 63 -12.74 3.42 -7.10
N GLU A 64 -13.64 4.38 -6.97
CA GLU A 64 -13.92 5.10 -5.73
C GLU A 64 -14.36 4.12 -4.62
N GLY A 65 -14.01 4.43 -3.36
CA GLY A 65 -14.19 3.52 -2.22
C GLY A 65 -13.25 2.30 -2.18
N GLY A 66 -12.38 2.11 -3.18
CA GLY A 66 -11.41 1.00 -3.20
C GLY A 66 -10.26 1.16 -2.20
N TRP A 67 -9.85 0.07 -1.56
CA TRP A 67 -8.71 0.04 -0.63
C TRP A 67 -7.38 0.31 -1.33
N VAL A 68 -6.66 1.35 -0.87
CA VAL A 68 -5.35 1.77 -1.40
C VAL A 68 -4.24 1.64 -0.37
N ARG A 69 -2.99 1.42 -0.81
CA ARG A 69 -1.81 1.34 0.06
C ARG A 69 -0.81 2.45 -0.26
N VAL A 70 -0.91 3.57 0.46
CA VAL A 70 0.07 4.67 0.41
C VAL A 70 1.39 4.24 1.07
N ARG A 71 2.51 4.68 0.50
CA ARG A 71 3.90 4.49 0.96
C ARG A 71 4.79 5.58 0.35
N ASP A 72 5.95 5.82 0.94
CA ASP A 72 6.91 6.83 0.46
C ASP A 72 7.44 6.55 -0.96
N ALA A 73 7.80 7.63 -1.65
CA ALA A 73 8.22 7.61 -3.03
C ALA A 73 9.64 7.04 -3.21
N ARG A 74 9.77 5.71 -3.38
CA ARG A 74 11.03 4.99 -3.65
C ARG A 74 11.96 5.55 -4.75
N LYS A 75 11.50 6.49 -5.58
CA LYS A 75 12.25 7.10 -6.71
C LYS A 75 12.45 8.62 -6.58
N ARG A 76 12.17 9.21 -5.42
CA ARG A 76 12.48 10.61 -5.09
C ARG A 76 13.08 10.66 -3.67
N PRO A 77 13.95 11.63 -3.37
CA PRO A 77 14.31 11.90 -1.97
C PRO A 77 13.05 12.32 -1.19
N LEU A 78 13.05 12.08 0.11
CA LEU A 78 12.06 12.67 1.01
C LEU A 78 12.33 14.18 1.12
N PRO A 79 11.30 15.03 1.29
CA PRO A 79 11.51 16.44 1.58
C PRO A 79 12.15 16.61 2.97
N GLU A 80 12.86 17.73 3.15
CA GLU A 80 13.52 18.07 4.41
C GLU A 80 12.50 18.32 5.54
N GLY A 81 12.87 18.02 6.79
CA GLY A 81 12.04 18.28 7.96
C GLY A 81 10.91 17.28 8.25
N VAL A 82 10.82 16.15 7.53
CA VAL A 82 9.78 15.12 7.80
C VAL A 82 9.97 14.42 9.16
N PRO A 83 8.91 14.24 9.97
CA PRO A 83 9.00 13.56 11.26
C PRO A 83 9.13 12.04 11.08
N PHE A 84 10.24 11.48 11.59
CA PHE A 84 10.50 10.05 11.65
C PHE A 84 10.44 9.58 13.12
N PRO A 85 9.77 8.46 13.47
CA PRO A 85 9.15 7.48 12.57
C PRO A 85 7.75 7.85 12.07
N ALA A 86 7.04 8.78 12.72
CA ALA A 86 5.69 9.21 12.31
C ALA A 86 5.34 10.61 12.83
N GLY A 87 4.54 11.35 12.06
CA GLY A 87 3.89 12.59 12.50
C GLY A 87 2.64 12.30 13.33
N LEU A 88 2.81 12.01 14.61
CA LEU A 88 1.71 11.75 15.55
C LEU A 88 1.09 13.07 16.04
N LYS A 89 -0.24 13.14 16.13
CA LYS A 89 -0.99 14.33 16.58
C LYS A 89 -1.08 14.48 18.11
N GLN A 90 -0.19 13.81 18.86
CA GLN A 90 -0.46 13.30 20.23
C GLN A 90 -1.53 12.17 20.19
N THR A 91 -1.65 11.23 21.12
CA THR A 91 -1.41 11.20 22.58
C THR A 91 -0.08 10.56 23.02
N PRO A 92 0.78 11.24 23.81
CA PRO A 92 2.00 10.67 24.41
C PRO A 92 1.79 10.04 25.81
N ALA A 93 0.55 9.88 26.27
CA ALA A 93 0.21 9.52 27.67
C ALA A 93 -0.05 8.01 27.91
N ALA A 94 0.45 7.12 27.04
CA ALA A 94 0.25 5.67 27.16
C ALA A 94 1.49 4.91 27.66
N ASP A 95 2.70 5.42 27.40
CA ASP A 95 3.95 4.72 27.75
C ASP A 95 4.43 5.01 29.18
N GLU A 96 4.05 6.14 29.79
CA GLU A 96 4.49 6.48 31.16
C GLU A 96 3.77 5.65 32.24
N THR A 97 2.49 5.31 32.05
CA THR A 97 1.72 4.48 32.98
C THR A 97 2.18 3.02 33.04
N ALA A 98 2.88 2.54 32.01
CA ALA A 98 3.45 1.18 32.00
C ALA A 98 4.72 1.04 32.87
N ALA A 99 5.45 2.13 33.13
CA ALA A 99 6.67 2.12 33.92
C ALA A 99 6.43 2.25 35.44
N ALA A 100 5.30 2.82 35.85
CA ALA A 100 5.01 3.17 37.25
C ALA A 100 4.32 2.07 38.07
N GLN A 101 3.89 0.96 37.46
CA GLN A 101 3.11 -0.10 38.13
C GLN A 101 3.91 -1.40 38.40
N ALA A 102 5.23 -1.32 38.44
CA ALA A 102 6.13 -2.47 38.62
C ALA A 102 6.90 -2.47 39.97
N GLY A 103 6.46 -1.67 40.96
CA GLY A 103 7.28 -1.37 42.13
C GLY A 103 6.57 -0.85 43.38
N ASP A 104 5.33 -1.28 43.66
CA ASP A 104 4.74 -1.12 45.00
C ASP A 104 3.62 -2.16 45.27
N ASP A 105 4.02 -3.37 45.70
CA ASP A 105 3.19 -4.27 46.50
C ASP A 105 4.10 -5.21 47.31
N ALA A 106 4.30 -4.86 48.58
CA ALA A 106 5.11 -5.64 49.52
C ALA A 106 4.57 -5.52 50.97
N PRO A 107 3.71 -6.45 51.43
CA PRO A 107 3.28 -6.51 52.82
C PRO A 107 4.00 -7.62 53.60
N ALA A 108 4.77 -7.21 54.61
CA ALA A 108 4.95 -7.97 55.85
C ALA A 108 3.96 -7.39 56.89
N SER A 109 3.35 -8.14 57.82
CA SER A 109 3.39 -9.59 58.11
C SER A 109 2.00 -10.04 58.66
N GLU A 110 1.71 -10.96 59.60
CA GLU A 110 2.51 -11.68 60.61
C GLU A 110 1.84 -12.98 61.15
N GLU A 111 2.67 -13.90 61.63
CA GLU A 111 2.44 -15.00 62.60
C GLU A 111 1.41 -16.14 62.42
N GLU A 112 1.80 -17.26 63.04
CA GLU A 112 1.02 -18.40 63.59
C GLU A 112 0.11 -19.28 62.68
N LYS A 113 0.66 -20.46 62.26
CA LYS A 113 0.20 -21.71 62.91
C LYS A 113 1.16 -22.91 62.87
N LYS A 114 1.10 -23.64 63.98
CA LYS A 114 1.75 -24.90 64.35
C LYS A 114 0.90 -26.10 63.92
N ASP A 115 1.49 -27.06 63.21
CA ASP A 115 1.60 -28.50 63.58
C ASP A 115 2.40 -29.29 62.51
#